data_AF-A0AA96UJZ2-F1
#
_entry.id   AF-A0AA96UJZ2-F1
#
_cell.length_a   1.000
_cell.length_b   1.000
_cell.length_c   1.000
_cell.angle_alpha   90.00
_cell.angle_beta   90.00
_cell.angle_gamma   90.00
#
_symmetry.space_group_name_H-M   'P 1'
#
loop_
_entity.id
_entity.type
_entity.pdbx_description
1 polymer ?
#
loop_
_entity_poly.entity_id
_entity_poly.type
_entity_poly.pdbx_seq_one_letter_code
_entity_poly.pdbx_strand_id
1 'polypeptide(L)'
;MREFRLEADEQMQEFFSEVADEIQKFGVSRAEAVARVNRAWEGVEFEPYPDLVCHEEPEYWAHRFYYDNGPGRMVPYWDPDADRSTWTVKPAPPADDPAWTLPREA
;
A
#
# COMPACT_ATOMS: atom_id res chain seq x y z
N MET A 1 -8.92 -2.98 17.07
CA MET A 1 -9.43 -2.57 15.74
C MET A 1 -8.69 -3.41 14.72
N ARG A 2 -9.37 -3.97 13.70
CA ARG A 2 -8.68 -4.69 12.63
C ARG A 2 -8.20 -3.66 11.60
N GLU A 3 -6.91 -3.58 11.35
CA GLU A 3 -6.35 -2.60 10.40
C GLU A 3 -6.71 -2.97 8.95
N PHE A 4 -6.50 -4.23 8.56
CA PHE A 4 -6.75 -4.67 7.20
C PHE A 4 -8.09 -5.38 7.07
N ARG A 5 -8.87 -5.02 6.05
CA ARG A 5 -10.14 -5.71 5.71
C ARG A 5 -9.93 -6.94 4.83
N LEU A 6 -8.68 -7.20 4.47
CA LEU A 6 -8.25 -8.30 3.64
C LEU A 6 -8.31 -9.59 4.46
N GLU A 7 -9.06 -10.58 3.99
CA GLU A 7 -9.14 -11.90 4.62
C GLU A 7 -7.90 -12.71 4.25
N ALA A 8 -7.02 -12.92 5.22
CA ALA A 8 -5.77 -13.66 5.08
C ALA A 8 -5.28 -14.12 6.47
N ASP A 9 -4.35 -15.08 6.50
CA ASP A 9 -3.74 -15.54 7.76
C ASP A 9 -2.86 -14.48 8.43
N GLU A 10 -2.41 -14.77 9.66
CA GLU A 10 -1.65 -13.83 10.50
C GLU A 10 -0.35 -13.35 9.83
N GLN A 11 0.37 -14.21 9.12
CA GLN A 11 1.62 -13.86 8.45
C GLN A 11 1.38 -12.96 7.24
N MET A 12 0.28 -13.17 6.51
CA MET A 12 -0.17 -12.22 5.49
C MET A 12 -0.57 -10.87 6.09
N GLN A 13 -1.22 -10.84 7.27
CA GLN A 13 -1.53 -9.58 7.96
C GLN A 13 -0.26 -8.81 8.37
N GLU A 14 0.79 -9.53 8.80
CA GLU A 14 2.10 -8.95 9.09
C GLU A 14 2.72 -8.35 7.81
N PHE A 15 2.70 -9.08 6.69
CA PHE A 15 3.17 -8.56 5.40
C PHE A 15 2.41 -7.30 4.97
N PHE A 16 1.08 -7.24 5.12
CA PHE A 16 0.30 -6.04 4.84
C PHE A 16 0.70 -4.86 5.76
N SER A 17 1.03 -5.14 7.02
CA SER A 17 1.54 -4.15 7.96
C SER A 17 2.88 -3.58 7.52
N GLU A 18 3.80 -4.42 7.06
CA GLU A 18 5.10 -4.00 6.54
C GLU A 18 4.94 -3.11 5.30
N VAL A 19 4.03 -3.44 4.38
CA VAL A 19 3.72 -2.59 3.22
C VAL A 19 3.20 -1.22 3.67
N ALA A 20 2.31 -1.19 4.67
CA ALA A 20 1.81 0.07 5.23
C ALA A 20 2.93 0.87 5.93
N ASP A 21 3.86 0.22 6.62
CA ASP A 21 5.02 0.87 7.24
C ASP A 21 5.93 1.52 6.19
N GLU A 22 6.16 0.83 5.05
CA GLU A 22 6.90 1.39 3.92
C GLU A 22 6.18 2.60 3.32
N ILE A 23 4.85 2.58 3.19
CA ILE A 23 4.07 3.74 2.72
C ILE A 23 4.20 4.93 3.68
N GLN A 24 4.23 4.69 4.99
CA GLN A 24 4.39 5.77 5.99
C GLN A 24 5.72 6.53 5.83
N LYS A 25 6.77 5.88 5.32
CA LYS A 25 8.05 6.55 5.02
C LYS A 25 7.92 7.66 3.98
N PHE A 26 6.83 7.67 3.19
CA PHE A 26 6.52 8.76 2.25
C PHE A 26 5.81 9.96 2.89
N GLY A 27 5.59 9.94 4.22
CA GLY A 27 5.10 11.07 4.99
C GLY A 27 3.60 11.09 5.26
N VAL A 28 2.90 9.96 5.07
CA VAL A 28 1.47 9.83 5.40
C VAL A 28 1.23 9.13 6.73
N SER A 29 0.06 9.37 7.33
CA SER A 29 -0.35 8.72 8.58
C SER A 29 -0.51 7.20 8.39
N ARG A 30 -0.44 6.44 9.50
CA ARG A 30 -0.74 5.00 9.50
C ARG A 30 -2.14 4.72 8.94
N ALA A 31 -3.12 5.56 9.29
CA ALA A 31 -4.49 5.42 8.81
C ALA A 31 -4.59 5.50 7.28
N GLU A 32 -3.85 6.44 6.67
CA GLU A 32 -3.82 6.55 5.21
C GLU A 32 -3.04 5.41 4.56
N ALA A 33 -1.91 5.00 5.14
CA ALA A 33 -1.14 3.86 4.64
C ALA A 33 -1.99 2.57 4.62
N VAL A 34 -2.67 2.27 5.72
CA VAL A 34 -3.60 1.13 5.83
C VAL A 34 -4.75 1.26 4.84
N ALA A 35 -5.33 2.45 4.68
CA ALA A 35 -6.41 2.67 3.71
C ALA A 35 -5.95 2.46 2.26
N ARG A 36 -4.71 2.85 1.92
CA ARG A 36 -4.12 2.60 0.60
C ARG A 36 -3.93 1.10 0.34
N VAL A 37 -3.46 0.34 1.32
CA VAL A 37 -3.33 -1.13 1.23
C VAL A 37 -4.70 -1.79 1.05
N ASN A 38 -5.67 -1.45 1.91
CA ASN A 38 -7.05 -1.98 1.83
C ASN A 38 -7.68 -1.73 0.47
N ARG A 39 -7.52 -0.53 -0.09
CA ARG A 39 -8.06 -0.17 -1.40
C ARG A 39 -7.33 -0.87 -2.55
N ALA A 40 -6.01 -0.94 -2.49
CA ALA A 40 -5.20 -1.47 -3.58
C ALA A 40 -5.43 -2.97 -3.82
N TRP A 41 -5.71 -3.71 -2.75
CA TRP A 41 -6.02 -5.14 -2.78
C TRP A 41 -7.50 -5.44 -2.50
N GLU A 42 -8.40 -4.48 -2.69
CA GLU A 42 -9.82 -4.73 -2.56
C GLU A 42 -10.27 -5.84 -3.53
N GLY A 43 -10.92 -6.87 -2.99
CA GLY A 43 -11.44 -8.00 -3.77
C GLY A 43 -10.38 -9.02 -4.20
N VAL A 44 -9.12 -8.88 -3.76
CA VAL A 44 -8.09 -9.90 -3.96
C VAL A 44 -8.27 -11.01 -2.93
N GLU A 45 -8.29 -12.25 -3.40
CA GLU A 45 -8.22 -13.45 -2.56
C GLU A 45 -6.74 -13.83 -2.39
N PHE A 46 -6.32 -14.08 -1.15
CA PHE A 46 -4.94 -14.44 -0.82
C PHE A 46 -4.87 -15.92 -0.43
N GLU A 47 -3.85 -16.61 -0.94
CA GLU A 47 -3.43 -17.91 -0.43
C GLU A 47 -2.77 -17.76 0.95
N PRO A 48 -2.64 -18.84 1.73
CA PRO A 48 -1.86 -18.81 2.97
C PRO A 48 -0.41 -18.39 2.71
N TYR A 49 0.21 -17.79 3.71
CA TYR A 49 1.57 -17.29 3.58
C TYR A 49 2.59 -18.40 3.19
N PRO A 50 3.51 -18.12 2.25
CA PRO A 50 3.56 -16.91 1.42
C PRO A 50 2.61 -17.00 0.21
N ASP A 51 1.80 -15.96 0.01
CA ASP A 51 1.04 -15.76 -1.22
C ASP A 51 1.96 -15.29 -2.37
N LEU A 52 1.47 -15.32 -3.61
CA LEU A 52 2.18 -14.78 -4.77
C LEU A 52 2.59 -13.30 -4.58
N VAL A 53 1.81 -12.48 -3.89
CA VAL A 53 2.18 -11.07 -3.64
C VAL A 53 3.45 -10.94 -2.78
N CYS A 54 3.77 -11.96 -1.98
CA CYS A 54 4.98 -12.01 -1.16
C CYS A 54 6.24 -12.31 -1.97
N HIS A 55 6.13 -12.53 -3.29
CA HIS A 55 7.30 -12.59 -4.17
C HIS A 55 8.02 -11.24 -4.30
N GLU A 56 7.28 -10.13 -4.14
CA GLU A 56 7.82 -8.78 -4.16
C GLU A 56 7.95 -8.23 -2.74
N GLU A 57 8.99 -7.44 -2.50
CA GLU A 57 9.25 -6.80 -1.20
C GLU A 57 8.14 -5.78 -0.83
N PRO A 58 7.91 -5.51 0.47
CA PRO A 58 6.96 -4.49 0.90
C PRO A 58 7.19 -3.11 0.26
N GLU A 59 8.45 -2.73 0.04
CA GLU A 59 8.84 -1.47 -0.60
C GLU A 59 8.32 -1.35 -2.04
N TYR A 60 8.32 -2.47 -2.79
CA TYR A 60 7.77 -2.51 -4.15
C TYR A 60 6.30 -2.12 -4.14
N TRP A 61 5.52 -2.75 -3.26
CA TRP A 61 4.08 -2.50 -3.13
C TRP A 61 3.81 -1.10 -2.63
N ALA A 62 4.59 -0.59 -1.68
CA ALA A 62 4.45 0.77 -1.20
C ALA A 62 4.57 1.80 -2.33
N HIS A 63 5.62 1.71 -3.16
CA HIS A 63 5.78 2.58 -4.31
C HIS A 63 4.61 2.44 -5.30
N ARG A 64 4.19 1.20 -5.58
CA ARG A 64 3.09 0.91 -6.48
C ARG A 64 1.74 1.45 -5.97
N PHE A 65 1.51 1.48 -4.67
CA PHE A 65 0.24 1.95 -4.08
C PHE A 65 0.24 3.45 -3.81
N TYR A 66 1.41 4.07 -3.67
CA TYR A 66 1.54 5.49 -3.36
C TYR A 66 1.69 6.37 -4.60
N TYR A 67 2.51 5.97 -5.56
CA TYR A 67 2.81 6.79 -6.74
C TYR A 67 2.04 6.31 -7.99
N ASP A 68 1.66 7.27 -8.83
CA ASP A 68 1.15 7.10 -10.18
C ASP A 68 2.28 7.44 -11.16
N ASN A 69 2.60 6.50 -12.06
CA ASN A 69 3.55 6.73 -13.15
C ASN A 69 2.85 6.73 -14.53
N GLY A 70 1.52 6.80 -14.54
CA GLY A 70 0.69 6.72 -15.72
C GLY A 70 0.40 5.29 -16.17
N PRO A 71 -0.52 5.11 -17.13
CA PRO A 71 -0.99 3.79 -17.56
C PRO A 71 0.14 2.90 -18.05
N GLY A 72 0.27 1.72 -17.46
CA GLY A 72 1.22 0.68 -17.87
C GLY A 72 2.69 0.96 -17.54
N ARG A 73 2.99 2.00 -16.73
CA ARG A 73 4.37 2.33 -16.33
C ARG A 73 4.62 1.99 -14.87
N MET A 74 5.74 1.34 -14.63
CA MET A 74 6.24 1.04 -13.28
C MET A 74 7.01 2.23 -12.73
N VAL A 75 6.85 2.53 -11.44
CA VAL A 75 7.65 3.55 -10.73
C VAL A 75 9.08 3.02 -10.60
N PRO A 76 10.11 3.70 -11.15
CA PRO A 76 11.49 3.21 -11.15
C PRO A 76 12.16 3.41 -9.78
N TYR A 77 11.63 2.78 -8.73
CA TYR A 77 12.09 3.01 -7.35
C TYR A 77 13.49 2.45 -7.07
N TRP A 78 13.85 1.36 -7.75
CA TRP A 78 15.16 0.72 -7.68
C TRP A 78 16.27 1.55 -8.34
N ASP A 79 15.93 2.54 -9.18
CA ASP A 79 16.91 3.34 -9.91
C ASP A 79 17.39 4.51 -9.02
N PRO A 80 18.68 4.53 -8.62
CA PRO A 80 19.21 5.62 -7.80
C PRO A 80 19.16 6.97 -8.54
N ASP A 81 19.24 6.96 -9.87
CA ASP A 81 19.30 8.14 -10.73
C ASP A 81 17.91 8.60 -11.21
N ALA A 82 16.84 7.90 -10.83
CA ALA A 82 15.48 8.31 -11.16
C ALA A 82 15.16 9.69 -10.60
N ASP A 83 14.62 10.57 -11.46
CA ASP A 83 14.11 11.88 -11.04
C ASP A 83 12.77 11.73 -10.32
N ARG A 84 12.86 11.49 -9.01
CA ARG A 84 11.71 11.32 -8.10
C ARG A 84 10.86 12.59 -7.98
N SER A 85 11.37 13.77 -8.36
CA SER A 85 10.61 15.03 -8.29
C SER A 85 9.44 15.07 -9.28
N THR A 86 9.48 14.22 -10.31
CA THR A 86 8.44 14.12 -11.34
C THR A 86 7.33 13.13 -10.99
N TRP A 87 7.49 12.37 -9.90
CA TRP A 87 6.53 11.32 -9.54
C TRP A 87 5.24 11.94 -9.02
N THR A 88 4.12 11.44 -9.52
CA THR A 88 2.81 11.92 -9.11
C THR A 88 2.30 11.06 -7.97
N VAL A 89 1.86 11.67 -6.87
CA VAL A 89 1.24 10.92 -5.76
C VAL A 89 -0.21 10.59 -6.13
N LYS A 90 -0.62 9.33 -5.96
CA LYS A 90 -2.02 8.93 -6.09
C LYS A 90 -2.85 9.63 -5.03
N PRO A 91 -4.05 10.16 -5.37
CA PRO A 91 -4.95 10.71 -4.36
C PRO A 91 -5.22 9.66 -3.28
N ALA A 92 -5.32 10.11 -2.03
CA ALA A 92 -5.73 9.25 -0.94
C ALA A 92 -7.14 8.66 -1.21
N PRO A 93 -7.49 7.51 -0.63
CA PRO A 93 -8.85 6.99 -0.71
C PRO A 93 -9.89 8.05 -0.27
N PRO A 94 -11.07 8.14 -0.92
CA PRO A 94 -12.12 9.09 -0.54
C PRO A 94 -12.46 9.02 0.96
N ALA A 95 -12.87 10.14 1.55
CA ALA A 95 -13.07 10.27 3.00
C ALA A 95 -14.10 9.28 3.60
N ASP A 96 -15.10 8.92 2.80
CA ASP A 96 -16.20 8.00 3.08
C ASP A 96 -15.91 6.57 2.62
N ASP A 97 -14.71 6.32 2.10
CA ASP A 97 -14.33 5.02 1.58
C ASP A 97 -14.15 3.99 2.70
N PRO A 98 -14.69 2.77 2.56
CA PRO A 98 -14.62 1.78 3.61
C PRO A 98 -13.21 1.19 3.76
N ALA A 99 -12.23 1.58 2.95
CA ALA A 99 -10.82 1.28 3.18
C ALA A 99 -10.26 1.93 4.46
N TRP A 100 -10.86 3.02 4.94
CA TRP A 100 -10.48 3.69 6.19
C TRP A 100 -11.01 2.92 7.41
N THR A 101 -10.18 2.04 7.97
CA THR A 101 -10.48 1.24 9.18
C THR A 101 -9.94 1.84 10.47
N LEU A 102 -8.96 2.75 10.35
CA LEU A 102 -8.35 3.47 11.45
C LEU A 102 -8.85 4.93 11.47
N PRO A 103 -8.90 5.57 12.65
CA PRO A 103 -9.22 6.99 12.75
C PRO A 103 -8.25 7.84 11.93
N ARG A 104 -8.78 8.76 11.12
CA ARG A 104 -7.97 9.74 10.41
C ARG A 104 -7.47 10.77 11.43
N GLU A 105 -6.16 10.97 11.47
CA GLU A 105 -5.58 12.04 12.27
C GLU A 105 -5.98 13.40 11.66
N ALA A 106 -6.23 14.38 12.52
CA ALA A 106 -6.76 15.71 12.18
C ALA A 106 -5.68 16.68 11.70
#